data_AF-A0A962EBS5-F1
#
_entry.id   AF-A0A962EBS5-F1
#
_cell.length_a   1.000
_cell.length_b   1.000
_cell.length_c   1.000
_cell.angle_alpha   90.00
_cell.angle_beta   90.00
_cell.angle_gamma   90.00
#
_symmetry.space_group_name_H-M   'P 1'
#
loop_
_entity.id
_entity.type
_entity.pdbx_description
1 polymer ?
#
loop_
_entity_poly.entity_id
_entity_poly.type
_entity_poly.pdbx_seq_one_letter_code
_entity_poly.pdbx_strand_id
1 'polypeptide(L)'
;RIVFLASTGGNGAQGSDVLLWKDGVISKYVAAGNPAPGNQSFLHIGTDAGGYADGTFIPDGPVPAINDNNEIAFYASTGSVEGHMLSRDGVHDWQIREGDPAPGGGYYFDLRGAPVLNGHGKIAFNAYTSDRPDGPITGGGWFVGSAGHYRRAIGFYDQLLDGELLGLAFSRNPFRPLDDGGNLILWASRRLADNSFRETLVLARADGGVDVIASQGDPAPLGGQWRYFNPWMTTNNAFQIQFGAESSDGGRFDAQFIATHFVDGIFGYGFESGL
;
A
#
# COMPACT_ATOMS: atom_id res chain seq x y z
N ARG A 1 4.39 -4.97 18.92
CA ARG A 1 4.12 -6.21 18.16
C ARG A 1 4.55 -5.98 16.73
N ILE A 2 5.06 -7.01 16.05
CA ILE A 2 5.49 -6.91 14.65
C ILE A 2 4.95 -8.15 13.93
N VAL A 3 4.40 -7.95 12.73
CA VAL A 3 4.06 -9.05 11.83
C VAL A 3 4.99 -9.01 10.62
N PHE A 4 5.41 -10.18 10.15
CA PHE A 4 6.32 -10.30 9.03
C PHE A 4 6.13 -11.64 8.32
N LEU A 5 6.59 -11.72 7.06
CA LEU A 5 6.67 -12.98 6.34
C LEU A 5 8.00 -13.67 6.64
N ALA A 6 7.97 -14.99 6.83
CA ALA A 6 9.16 -15.81 6.65
C ALA A 6 8.76 -17.21 6.17
N SER A 7 9.69 -17.90 5.51
CA SER A 7 9.50 -19.31 5.21
C SER A 7 9.88 -20.15 6.43
N THR A 8 8.98 -21.04 6.86
CA THR A 8 9.28 -22.00 7.94
C THR A 8 9.31 -23.46 7.45
N GLY A 9 9.11 -23.66 6.14
CA GLY A 9 9.30 -24.96 5.49
C GLY A 9 10.77 -25.21 5.16
N GLY A 10 11.17 -26.48 5.02
CA GLY A 10 12.51 -26.84 4.56
C GLY A 10 12.79 -26.35 3.13
N ASN A 11 14.08 -26.27 2.77
CA ASN A 11 14.58 -25.77 1.48
C ASN A 11 13.74 -26.27 0.28
N GLY A 12 13.09 -25.35 -0.42
CA GLY A 12 12.40 -25.60 -1.69
C GLY A 12 10.91 -25.28 -1.73
N ALA A 13 10.26 -25.04 -0.58
CA ALA A 13 8.88 -24.58 -0.58
C ALA A 13 8.81 -23.06 -0.82
N GLN A 14 8.19 -22.62 -1.92
CA GLN A 14 7.86 -21.21 -2.19
C GLN A 14 6.75 -20.66 -1.27
N GLY A 15 6.57 -21.25 -0.09
CA GLY A 15 5.56 -20.83 0.89
C GLY A 15 6.17 -19.92 1.95
N SER A 16 5.53 -18.78 2.18
CA SER A 16 5.70 -18.00 3.40
C SER A 16 4.60 -18.27 4.41
N ASP A 17 4.90 -17.92 5.65
CA ASP A 17 3.95 -17.83 6.75
C ASP A 17 3.93 -16.39 7.27
N VAL A 18 2.80 -15.97 7.86
CA VAL A 18 2.78 -14.78 8.71
C VAL A 18 3.24 -15.19 10.11
N LEU A 19 4.28 -14.54 10.59
CA LEU A 19 4.82 -14.66 11.93
C LEU A 19 4.48 -13.42 12.75
N LEU A 20 4.18 -13.63 14.03
CA LEU A 20 3.92 -12.57 15.00
C LEU A 20 5.07 -12.56 16.01
N TRP A 21 5.76 -11.42 16.11
CA TRP A 21 6.64 -11.12 17.23
C TRP A 21 5.88 -10.31 18.29
N LYS A 22 5.91 -10.82 19.53
CA LYS A 22 5.30 -10.19 20.70
C LYS A 22 6.13 -10.52 21.95
N ASP A 23 6.55 -9.49 22.68
CA ASP A 23 7.21 -9.60 23.98
C ASP A 23 8.42 -10.57 23.98
N GLY A 24 9.24 -10.49 22.92
CA GLY A 24 10.43 -11.33 22.75
C GLY A 24 10.15 -12.72 22.17
N VAL A 25 8.90 -13.08 21.92
CA VAL A 25 8.51 -14.39 21.37
C VAL A 25 8.08 -14.24 19.92
N ILE A 26 8.60 -15.10 19.05
CA ILE A 26 8.13 -15.28 17.67
C ILE A 26 7.21 -16.50 17.65
N SER A 27 5.99 -16.31 17.15
CA SER A 27 5.01 -17.39 16.94
C SER A 27 4.50 -17.38 15.51
N LYS A 28 4.29 -18.57 14.94
CA LYS A 28 3.56 -18.72 13.67
C LYS A 28 2.10 -18.30 13.88
N TYR A 29 1.61 -17.39 13.06
CA TYR A 29 0.23 -16.88 13.14
C TYR A 29 -0.68 -17.56 12.12
N VAL A 30 -0.29 -17.58 10.84
CA VAL A 30 -0.96 -18.34 9.78
C VAL A 30 0.06 -18.84 8.77
N ALA A 31 -0.17 -20.04 8.24
CA ALA A 31 0.72 -20.74 7.33
C ALA A 31 -0.03 -21.45 6.20
N ALA A 32 0.70 -21.77 5.13
CA ALA A 32 0.21 -22.72 4.13
C ALA A 32 -0.22 -24.05 4.80
N GLY A 33 -1.33 -24.61 4.32
CA GLY A 33 -1.98 -25.79 4.88
C GLY A 33 -2.91 -25.50 6.07
N ASN A 34 -2.91 -24.29 6.64
CA ASN A 34 -3.90 -23.92 7.65
C ASN A 34 -5.31 -23.80 7.04
N PRO A 35 -6.39 -24.01 7.83
CA PRO A 35 -7.75 -23.82 7.35
C PRO A 35 -7.98 -22.40 6.83
N ALA A 36 -8.64 -22.31 5.68
CA ALA A 36 -9.09 -21.07 5.06
C ALA A 36 -10.64 -21.03 5.03
N PRO A 37 -11.26 -19.85 4.91
CA PRO A 37 -12.70 -19.71 4.78
C PRO A 37 -13.27 -20.56 3.63
N GLY A 38 -14.49 -21.05 3.80
CA GLY A 38 -15.14 -21.90 2.79
C GLY A 38 -14.69 -23.37 2.81
N ASN A 39 -14.19 -23.87 3.95
CA ASN A 39 -13.71 -25.25 4.11
C ASN A 39 -12.54 -25.60 3.17
N GLN A 40 -11.70 -24.61 2.89
CA GLN A 40 -10.49 -24.74 2.08
C GLN A 40 -9.24 -24.75 2.98
N SER A 41 -8.07 -24.81 2.37
CA SER A 41 -6.80 -24.58 3.05
C SER A 41 -5.98 -23.55 2.29
N PHE A 42 -5.18 -22.77 3.02
CA PHE A 42 -4.25 -21.85 2.39
C PHE A 42 -3.21 -22.62 1.60
N LEU A 43 -3.02 -22.25 0.34
CA LEU A 43 -1.94 -22.74 -0.49
C LEU A 43 -0.71 -21.84 -0.37
N HIS A 44 -0.92 -20.52 -0.43
CA HIS A 44 0.13 -19.51 -0.32
C HIS A 44 -0.30 -18.37 0.63
N ILE A 45 0.65 -17.83 1.39
CA ILE A 45 0.50 -16.64 2.24
C ILE A 45 1.64 -15.70 1.89
N GLY A 46 1.36 -14.56 1.28
CA GLY A 46 2.36 -13.91 0.43
C GLY A 46 2.75 -14.80 -0.77
N THR A 47 3.05 -14.19 -1.90
CA THR A 47 3.26 -14.92 -3.18
C THR A 47 4.56 -14.55 -3.88
N ASP A 48 5.17 -13.45 -3.47
CA ASP A 48 6.40 -12.94 -4.04
C ASP A 48 7.57 -13.45 -3.19
N ALA A 49 8.62 -13.91 -3.88
CA ALA A 49 9.88 -14.31 -3.25
C ALA A 49 11.09 -13.87 -4.08
N GLY A 50 12.11 -13.38 -3.39
CA GLY A 50 13.44 -13.13 -3.95
C GLY A 50 14.33 -14.36 -3.82
N GLY A 51 14.88 -14.84 -4.94
CA GLY A 51 15.86 -15.93 -4.96
C GLY A 51 17.30 -15.43 -4.85
N TYR A 52 18.15 -16.21 -4.20
CA TYR A 52 19.58 -15.96 -4.06
C TYR A 52 20.41 -16.94 -4.89
N ALA A 53 21.67 -16.57 -5.15
CA ALA A 53 22.60 -17.37 -5.97
C ALA A 53 22.89 -18.77 -5.40
N ASP A 54 22.67 -18.97 -4.10
CA ASP A 54 22.82 -20.26 -3.42
C ASP A 54 21.55 -21.14 -3.50
N GLY A 55 20.51 -20.70 -4.22
CA GLY A 55 19.24 -21.41 -4.38
C GLY A 55 18.28 -21.26 -3.21
N THR A 56 18.61 -20.43 -2.21
CA THR A 56 17.68 -20.05 -1.14
C THR A 56 16.74 -18.94 -1.60
N PHE A 57 15.62 -18.77 -0.88
CA PHE A 57 14.61 -17.76 -1.18
C PHE A 57 14.19 -17.04 0.10
N ILE A 58 13.86 -15.76 -0.02
CA ILE A 58 13.18 -14.98 1.02
C ILE A 58 11.82 -14.50 0.48
N PRO A 59 10.72 -14.64 1.24
CA PRO A 59 9.47 -14.00 0.85
C PRO A 59 9.64 -12.48 0.89
N ASP A 60 9.28 -11.79 -0.19
CA ASP A 60 9.37 -10.32 -0.30
C ASP A 60 8.00 -9.64 -0.38
N GLY A 61 6.90 -10.39 -0.52
CA GLY A 61 5.56 -9.87 -0.34
C GLY A 61 4.44 -10.71 -0.94
N PRO A 62 3.21 -10.18 -1.02
CA PRO A 62 2.74 -9.02 -0.27
C PRO A 62 2.82 -9.24 1.26
N VAL A 63 3.53 -8.37 1.97
CA VAL A 63 3.77 -8.53 3.41
C VAL A 63 2.54 -8.15 4.26
N PRO A 64 2.36 -8.73 5.45
CA PRO A 64 1.23 -8.44 6.30
C PRO A 64 1.30 -7.03 6.93
N ALA A 65 0.16 -6.56 7.43
CA ALA A 65 0.03 -5.38 8.27
C ALA A 65 -0.68 -5.73 9.58
N ILE A 66 -0.37 -5.01 10.66
CA ILE A 66 -1.03 -5.15 11.96
C ILE A 66 -1.41 -3.77 12.50
N ASN A 67 -2.60 -3.66 13.09
CA ASN A 67 -3.05 -2.45 13.78
C ASN A 67 -3.05 -2.61 15.31
N ASP A 68 -3.40 -1.55 16.02
CA ASP A 68 -3.37 -1.51 17.49
C ASP A 68 -4.42 -2.41 18.15
N ASN A 69 -5.45 -2.82 17.40
CA ASN A 69 -6.45 -3.81 17.81
C ASN A 69 -5.97 -5.26 17.62
N ASN A 70 -4.73 -5.47 17.17
CA ASN A 70 -4.16 -6.77 16.80
C ASN A 70 -4.88 -7.45 15.62
N GLU A 71 -5.60 -6.70 14.82
CA GLU A 71 -6.10 -7.22 13.56
C GLU A 71 -4.93 -7.31 12.59
N ILE A 72 -4.83 -8.41 11.85
CA ILE A 72 -3.74 -8.68 10.91
C ILE A 72 -4.31 -8.81 9.50
N ALA A 73 -3.90 -7.90 8.62
CA ALA A 73 -4.20 -7.99 7.20
C ALA A 73 -3.06 -8.70 6.46
N PHE A 74 -3.38 -9.61 5.55
CA PHE A 74 -2.39 -10.33 4.75
C PHE A 74 -2.98 -10.77 3.40
N TYR A 75 -2.12 -11.00 2.41
CA TYR A 75 -2.51 -11.61 1.15
C TYR A 75 -2.43 -13.14 1.25
N ALA A 76 -3.41 -13.84 0.70
CA ALA A 76 -3.46 -15.30 0.69
C ALA A 76 -4.09 -15.85 -0.58
N SER A 77 -3.73 -17.08 -0.93
CA SER A 77 -4.35 -17.87 -1.98
C SER A 77 -4.70 -19.26 -1.46
N THR A 78 -5.85 -19.80 -1.86
CA THR A 78 -6.27 -21.20 -1.65
C THR A 78 -6.06 -22.06 -2.90
N GLY A 79 -5.43 -21.50 -3.94
CA GLY A 79 -5.28 -22.12 -5.27
C GLY A 79 -6.49 -21.97 -6.18
N SER A 80 -7.68 -21.67 -5.63
CA SER A 80 -8.89 -21.35 -6.40
C SER A 80 -9.39 -19.93 -6.17
N VAL A 81 -8.96 -19.30 -5.09
CA VAL A 81 -9.32 -17.94 -4.69
C VAL A 81 -8.07 -17.28 -4.15
N GLU A 82 -7.84 -16.03 -4.52
CA GLU A 82 -6.77 -15.22 -3.99
C GLU A 82 -7.27 -13.82 -3.59
N GLY A 83 -6.57 -13.21 -2.64
CA GLY A 83 -6.80 -11.82 -2.26
C GLY A 83 -6.39 -11.47 -0.84
N HIS A 84 -6.93 -10.35 -0.34
CA HIS A 84 -6.59 -9.86 0.98
C HIS A 84 -7.57 -10.33 2.04
N MET A 85 -7.00 -10.73 3.16
CA MET A 85 -7.71 -11.14 4.36
C MET A 85 -7.52 -10.14 5.48
N LEU A 86 -8.46 -10.18 6.42
CA LEU A 86 -8.31 -9.58 7.74
C LEU A 86 -8.55 -10.66 8.77
N SER A 87 -7.62 -10.78 9.70
CA SER A 87 -7.70 -11.74 10.78
C SER A 87 -7.85 -11.08 12.13
N ARG A 88 -8.74 -11.66 12.94
CA ARG A 88 -9.04 -11.25 14.31
C ARG A 88 -8.93 -12.49 15.18
N ASP A 89 -7.95 -12.50 16.07
CA ASP A 89 -7.74 -13.60 17.02
C ASP A 89 -7.70 -15.00 16.37
N GLY A 90 -7.03 -15.11 15.21
CA GLY A 90 -6.90 -16.36 14.44
C GLY A 90 -8.13 -16.75 13.61
N VAL A 91 -9.23 -15.99 13.68
CA VAL A 91 -10.32 -16.09 12.69
C VAL A 91 -9.92 -15.29 11.46
N HIS A 92 -10.11 -15.84 10.26
CA HIS A 92 -9.71 -15.23 9.00
C HIS A 92 -10.94 -14.96 8.14
N ASP A 93 -11.07 -13.74 7.64
CA ASP A 93 -12.16 -13.36 6.72
C ASP A 93 -11.57 -12.76 5.43
N TRP A 94 -12.12 -13.17 4.29
CA TRP A 94 -11.86 -12.49 3.03
C TRP A 94 -12.37 -11.05 3.12
N GLN A 95 -11.48 -10.09 2.89
CA GLN A 95 -11.86 -8.69 2.76
C GLN A 95 -12.11 -8.36 1.29
N ILE A 96 -11.23 -8.85 0.43
CA ILE A 96 -11.42 -8.80 -1.02
C ILE A 96 -10.80 -10.01 -1.70
N ARG A 97 -11.45 -10.47 -2.77
CA ARG A 97 -10.95 -11.55 -3.62
C ARG A 97 -10.85 -11.08 -5.07
N GLU A 98 -9.95 -11.69 -5.81
CA GLU A 98 -9.97 -11.60 -7.26
C GLU A 98 -11.33 -12.08 -7.80
N GLY A 99 -11.85 -11.38 -8.81
CA GLY A 99 -13.17 -11.63 -9.37
C GLY A 99 -14.34 -11.06 -8.55
N ASP A 100 -14.10 -10.45 -7.39
CA ASP A 100 -15.13 -9.65 -6.72
C ASP A 100 -15.44 -8.37 -7.54
N PRO A 101 -16.68 -7.84 -7.50
CA PRO A 101 -17.02 -6.60 -8.23
C PRO A 101 -16.22 -5.38 -7.74
N ALA A 102 -15.70 -4.59 -8.69
CA ALA A 102 -14.95 -3.38 -8.38
C ALA A 102 -15.87 -2.12 -8.31
N PRO A 103 -15.60 -1.16 -7.41
CA PRO A 103 -16.27 0.14 -7.40
C PRO A 103 -16.06 0.87 -8.73
N GLY A 104 -17.16 1.26 -9.39
CA GLY A 104 -17.13 1.86 -10.72
C GLY A 104 -17.40 0.89 -11.88
N GLY A 105 -17.60 -0.41 -11.58
CA GLY A 105 -17.90 -1.44 -12.56
C GLY A 105 -16.73 -2.37 -12.82
N GLY A 106 -17.00 -3.50 -13.47
CA GLY A 106 -16.01 -4.55 -13.69
C GLY A 106 -15.69 -5.35 -12.43
N TYR A 107 -14.52 -5.98 -12.44
CA TYR A 107 -14.08 -6.93 -11.42
C TYR A 107 -12.64 -6.66 -11.03
N TYR A 108 -12.29 -6.92 -9.77
CA TYR A 108 -10.91 -6.89 -9.33
C TYR A 108 -10.11 -8.01 -10.01
N PHE A 109 -8.91 -7.67 -10.45
CA PHE A 109 -7.96 -8.56 -11.09
C PHE A 109 -6.56 -8.26 -10.55
N ASP A 110 -5.73 -9.28 -10.33
CA ASP A 110 -4.33 -9.12 -9.92
C ASP A 110 -4.19 -8.14 -8.73
N LEU A 111 -4.65 -8.58 -7.55
CA LEU A 111 -4.62 -7.79 -6.31
C LEU A 111 -3.15 -7.55 -5.90
N ARG A 112 -2.64 -6.36 -6.23
CA ARG A 112 -1.22 -6.00 -6.11
C ARG A 112 -0.87 -5.39 -4.75
N GLY A 113 0.36 -5.70 -4.32
CA GLY A 113 1.01 -5.01 -3.22
C GLY A 113 0.52 -5.43 -1.85
N ALA A 114 1.22 -4.96 -0.82
CA ALA A 114 0.88 -5.26 0.57
C ALA A 114 -0.42 -4.57 0.98
N PRO A 115 -1.33 -5.24 1.71
CA PRO A 115 -2.47 -4.55 2.30
C PRO A 115 -1.97 -3.52 3.31
N VAL A 116 -2.53 -2.32 3.22
CA VAL A 116 -2.36 -1.27 4.23
C VAL A 116 -3.56 -1.30 5.15
N LEU A 117 -3.34 -1.38 6.46
CA LEU A 117 -4.38 -1.52 7.47
C LEU A 117 -4.36 -0.32 8.43
N ASN A 118 -5.52 0.31 8.67
CA ASN A 118 -5.66 1.36 9.67
C ASN A 118 -6.23 0.84 11.01
N GLY A 119 -6.35 1.72 12.01
CA GLY A 119 -6.85 1.42 13.35
C GLY A 119 -8.34 1.08 13.44
N HIS A 120 -9.10 1.29 12.37
CA HIS A 120 -10.52 0.93 12.27
C HIS A 120 -10.79 -0.31 11.41
N GLY A 121 -9.74 -1.06 11.03
CA GLY A 121 -9.89 -2.27 10.22
C GLY A 121 -10.22 -1.99 8.75
N LYS A 122 -10.07 -0.75 8.27
CA LYS A 122 -10.13 -0.47 6.83
C LYS A 122 -8.82 -0.89 6.18
N ILE A 123 -8.94 -1.44 4.98
CA ILE A 123 -7.81 -1.83 4.15
C ILE A 123 -7.72 -0.88 2.95
N ALA A 124 -6.50 -0.47 2.62
CA ALA A 124 -6.15 0.04 1.31
C ALA A 124 -5.29 -0.96 0.55
N PHE A 125 -5.58 -1.15 -0.74
CA PHE A 125 -4.84 -2.06 -1.61
C PHE A 125 -4.82 -1.52 -3.04
N ASN A 126 -3.83 -1.98 -3.82
CA ASN A 126 -3.77 -1.71 -5.25
C ASN A 126 -4.34 -2.91 -6.02
N ALA A 127 -5.04 -2.67 -7.12
CA ALA A 127 -5.53 -3.73 -7.97
C ALA A 127 -5.67 -3.25 -9.40
N TYR A 128 -5.55 -4.18 -10.35
CA TYR A 128 -6.11 -3.98 -11.68
C TYR A 128 -7.61 -4.27 -11.68
N THR A 129 -8.27 -3.82 -12.73
CA THR A 129 -9.68 -4.14 -12.99
C THR A 129 -9.86 -4.69 -14.39
N SER A 130 -10.84 -5.57 -14.55
CA SER A 130 -11.24 -6.16 -15.83
C SER A 130 -12.75 -5.99 -16.04
N ASP A 131 -13.21 -6.11 -17.29
CA ASP A 131 -14.64 -6.06 -17.64
C ASP A 131 -15.41 -7.34 -17.26
N ARG A 132 -14.70 -8.46 -17.14
CA ARG A 132 -15.16 -9.76 -16.67
C ARG A 132 -14.06 -10.46 -15.85
N PRO A 133 -14.38 -11.43 -14.98
CA PRO A 133 -13.40 -12.00 -14.04
C PRO A 133 -12.10 -12.55 -14.67
N ASP A 134 -12.14 -12.98 -15.93
CA ASP A 134 -11.02 -13.51 -16.72
C ASP A 134 -10.67 -12.63 -17.94
N GLY A 135 -11.14 -11.38 -17.94
CA GLY A 135 -11.04 -10.44 -19.04
C GLY A 135 -9.70 -9.72 -19.14
N PRO A 136 -9.47 -8.98 -20.23
CA PRO A 136 -8.32 -8.09 -20.32
C PRO A 136 -8.38 -7.01 -19.22
N ILE A 137 -7.20 -6.54 -18.79
CA ILE A 137 -7.09 -5.39 -17.89
C ILE A 137 -7.69 -4.17 -18.59
N THR A 138 -8.67 -3.55 -17.96
CA THR A 138 -9.37 -2.34 -18.44
C THR A 138 -9.02 -1.10 -17.61
N GLY A 139 -8.38 -1.27 -16.46
CA GLY A 139 -8.00 -0.19 -15.57
C GLY A 139 -7.31 -0.70 -14.32
N GLY A 140 -7.30 0.12 -13.28
CA GLY A 140 -6.74 -0.23 -11.99
C GLY A 140 -6.49 0.99 -11.13
N GLY A 141 -6.07 0.77 -9.90
CA GLY A 141 -5.83 1.86 -8.97
C GLY A 141 -5.73 1.39 -7.53
N TRP A 142 -5.81 2.37 -6.64
CA TRP A 142 -5.95 2.14 -5.21
C TRP A 142 -7.40 2.15 -4.79
N PHE A 143 -7.73 1.21 -3.91
CA PHE A 143 -9.04 1.05 -3.32
C PHE A 143 -8.93 1.10 -1.81
N VAL A 144 -9.93 1.67 -1.15
CA VAL A 144 -9.95 1.87 0.31
C VAL A 144 -11.33 1.51 0.85
N GLY A 145 -11.37 0.76 1.95
CA GLY A 145 -12.65 0.45 2.61
C GLY A 145 -12.59 -0.80 3.46
N SER A 146 -13.76 -1.42 3.62
CA SER A 146 -13.95 -2.68 4.33
C SER A 146 -14.75 -3.63 3.45
N ALA A 147 -14.79 -4.92 3.80
CA ALA A 147 -15.53 -5.94 3.05
C ALA A 147 -16.91 -5.44 2.57
N GLY A 148 -17.14 -5.52 1.26
CA GLY A 148 -18.38 -5.09 0.59
C GLY A 148 -18.57 -3.58 0.41
N HIS A 149 -17.70 -2.74 0.98
CA HIS A 149 -17.81 -1.28 0.98
C HIS A 149 -16.48 -0.61 0.64
N TYR A 150 -15.97 -0.88 -0.55
CA TYR A 150 -14.78 -0.24 -1.09
C TYR A 150 -15.12 0.98 -1.94
N ARG A 151 -14.26 2.00 -1.90
CA ARG A 151 -14.22 3.09 -2.88
C ARG A 151 -12.96 2.96 -3.74
N ARG A 152 -13.02 3.40 -5.00
CA ARG A 152 -11.82 3.72 -5.76
C ARG A 152 -11.26 5.03 -5.22
N ALA A 153 -10.05 5.00 -4.68
CA ALA A 153 -9.40 6.19 -4.12
C ALA A 153 -8.74 7.04 -5.20
N ILE A 154 -7.97 6.38 -6.07
CA ILE A 154 -7.36 7.00 -7.25
C ILE A 154 -7.01 5.89 -8.25
N GLY A 155 -7.12 6.15 -9.55
CA GLY A 155 -6.92 5.17 -10.61
C GLY A 155 -5.88 5.57 -11.64
N PHE A 156 -5.40 4.58 -12.40
CA PHE A 156 -4.66 4.83 -13.63
C PHE A 156 -5.56 5.60 -14.61
N TYR A 157 -4.94 6.49 -15.38
CA TYR A 157 -5.54 7.37 -16.37
C TYR A 157 -6.48 8.45 -15.81
N ASP A 158 -6.62 8.56 -14.49
CA ASP A 158 -7.29 9.70 -13.89
C ASP A 158 -6.59 11.00 -14.28
N GLN A 159 -7.38 12.02 -14.59
CA GLN A 159 -6.84 13.37 -14.82
C GLN A 159 -6.55 14.02 -13.48
N LEU A 160 -5.32 14.54 -13.34
CA LEU A 160 -4.88 15.27 -12.17
C LEU A 160 -4.04 16.46 -12.62
N LEU A 161 -4.49 17.66 -12.26
CA LEU A 161 -3.89 18.92 -12.73
C LEU A 161 -3.82 18.99 -14.27
N ASP A 162 -2.60 18.98 -14.81
CA ASP A 162 -2.23 19.19 -16.21
C ASP A 162 -1.86 17.88 -16.94
N GLY A 163 -2.13 16.72 -16.33
CA GLY A 163 -1.80 15.42 -16.92
C GLY A 163 -2.64 14.26 -16.41
N GLU A 164 -2.33 13.09 -16.92
CA GLU A 164 -3.00 11.83 -16.57
C GLU A 164 -2.10 10.93 -15.72
N LEU A 165 -2.66 10.18 -14.79
CA LEU A 165 -1.88 9.31 -13.91
C LEU A 165 -1.47 8.01 -14.63
N LEU A 166 -0.16 7.77 -14.78
CA LEU A 166 0.37 6.52 -15.36
C LEU A 166 1.26 5.73 -14.39
N GLY A 167 1.75 6.36 -13.33
CA GLY A 167 2.44 5.67 -12.24
C GLY A 167 1.67 5.85 -10.95
N LEU A 168 1.39 4.76 -10.26
CA LEU A 168 0.89 4.76 -8.89
C LEU A 168 1.81 3.83 -8.09
N ALA A 169 2.45 4.36 -7.05
CA ALA A 169 3.24 3.51 -6.16
C ALA A 169 2.31 2.59 -5.39
N PHE A 170 2.71 1.32 -5.22
CA PHE A 170 2.04 0.40 -4.31
C PHE A 170 2.99 -0.06 -3.20
N SER A 171 2.50 -0.06 -1.96
CA SER A 171 3.31 -0.34 -0.77
C SER A 171 3.77 -1.80 -0.74
N ARG A 172 4.97 -2.01 -0.21
CA ARG A 172 5.45 -3.32 0.25
C ARG A 172 5.61 -3.39 1.78
N ASN A 173 4.92 -2.51 2.55
CA ASN A 173 5.05 -2.21 4.00
C ASN A 173 6.53 -2.03 4.47
N PRO A 174 6.87 -1.39 5.61
CA PRO A 174 6.07 -1.01 6.79
C PRO A 174 5.34 0.35 6.70
N PHE A 175 5.29 0.97 5.52
CA PHE A 175 4.69 2.29 5.36
C PHE A 175 3.18 2.30 5.64
N ARG A 176 2.68 3.36 6.30
CA ARG A 176 1.26 3.52 6.66
C ARG A 176 0.66 4.73 5.93
N PRO A 177 0.36 4.63 4.62
CA PRO A 177 -0.20 5.74 3.86
C PRO A 177 -1.70 6.00 4.14
N LEU A 178 -2.36 5.15 4.94
CA LEU A 178 -3.78 5.23 5.26
C LEU A 178 -3.98 5.69 6.70
N ASP A 179 -4.73 6.79 6.90
CA ASP A 179 -5.15 7.23 8.23
C ASP A 179 -6.47 6.56 8.68
N ASP A 180 -6.88 6.81 9.92
CA ASP A 180 -8.13 6.25 10.47
C ASP A 180 -9.40 6.87 9.84
N GLY A 181 -9.32 8.10 9.33
CA GLY A 181 -10.38 8.70 8.52
C GLY A 181 -10.63 7.91 7.23
N GLY A 182 -9.62 7.21 6.73
CA GLY A 182 -9.63 6.52 5.45
C GLY A 182 -9.11 7.39 4.30
N ASN A 183 -8.34 8.44 4.62
CA ASN A 183 -7.59 9.20 3.63
C ASN A 183 -6.29 8.46 3.30
N LEU A 184 -5.96 8.41 2.03
CA LEU A 184 -4.84 7.64 1.52
C LEU A 184 -3.83 8.58 0.84
N ILE A 185 -2.57 8.51 1.23
CA ILE A 185 -1.49 9.32 0.66
C ILE A 185 -0.62 8.47 -0.26
N LEU A 186 -0.38 8.98 -1.46
CA LEU A 186 0.29 8.21 -2.50
C LEU A 186 1.27 9.08 -3.26
N TRP A 187 2.27 8.41 -3.81
CA TRP A 187 3.08 8.93 -4.89
C TRP A 187 2.40 8.55 -6.19
N ALA A 188 2.37 9.51 -7.11
CA ALA A 188 1.87 9.32 -8.45
C ALA A 188 2.82 9.95 -9.48
N SER A 189 2.91 9.34 -10.65
CA SER A 189 3.56 9.92 -11.82
C SER A 189 2.49 10.29 -12.83
N ARG A 190 2.44 11.58 -13.20
CA ARG A 190 1.51 12.12 -14.19
C ARG A 190 2.21 12.34 -15.53
N ARG A 191 1.64 11.84 -16.62
CA ARG A 191 2.08 12.13 -17.99
C ARG A 191 1.42 13.42 -18.47
N LEU A 192 2.24 14.37 -18.91
CA LEU A 192 1.79 15.65 -19.46
C LEU A 192 1.55 15.54 -20.97
N ALA A 193 0.97 16.59 -21.56
CA ALA A 193 0.65 16.65 -22.99
C ALA A 193 1.88 16.51 -23.91
N ASP A 194 3.07 16.88 -23.43
CA ASP A 194 4.34 16.73 -24.15
C ASP A 194 5.00 15.36 -23.94
N ASN A 195 4.30 14.41 -23.29
CA ASN A 195 4.78 13.10 -22.86
C ASN A 195 5.90 13.12 -21.81
N SER A 196 6.23 14.27 -21.24
CA SER A 196 7.06 14.32 -20.03
C SER A 196 6.27 13.81 -18.82
N PHE A 197 6.99 13.39 -17.78
CA PHE A 197 6.40 12.90 -16.54
C PHE A 197 6.72 13.84 -15.39
N ARG A 198 5.75 14.02 -14.48
CA ARG A 198 5.96 14.71 -13.20
C ARG A 198 5.53 13.85 -12.04
N GLU A 199 6.40 13.79 -11.03
CA GLU A 199 6.05 13.16 -9.76
C GLU A 199 5.16 14.07 -8.92
N THR A 200 4.19 13.47 -8.23
CA THR A 200 3.17 14.18 -7.46
C THR A 200 2.85 13.37 -6.21
N LEU A 201 2.85 14.04 -5.06
CA LEU A 201 2.28 13.51 -3.84
C LEU A 201 0.81 13.89 -3.78
N VAL A 202 -0.06 12.90 -3.58
CA VAL A 202 -1.52 13.06 -3.60
C VAL A 202 -2.15 12.58 -2.30
N LEU A 203 -3.19 13.29 -1.86
CA LEU A 203 -4.08 12.89 -0.77
C LEU A 203 -5.44 12.52 -1.36
N ALA A 204 -5.74 11.22 -1.44
CA ALA A 204 -7.06 10.73 -1.81
C ALA A 204 -7.96 10.68 -0.55
N ARG A 205 -8.76 11.73 -0.37
CA ARG A 205 -9.65 11.91 0.78
C ARG A 205 -10.75 10.85 0.85
N ALA A 206 -11.22 10.58 2.07
CA ALA A 206 -12.28 9.61 2.33
C ALA A 206 -13.62 9.97 1.67
N ASP A 207 -13.87 11.26 1.41
CA ASP A 207 -15.05 11.78 0.71
C ASP A 207 -14.98 11.66 -0.82
N GLY A 208 -13.86 11.16 -1.36
CA GLY A 208 -13.62 11.01 -2.79
C GLY A 208 -12.87 12.20 -3.43
N GLY A 209 -12.57 13.25 -2.67
CA GLY A 209 -11.71 14.33 -3.14
C GLY A 209 -10.25 13.86 -3.30
N VAL A 210 -9.52 14.52 -4.20
CA VAL A 210 -8.08 14.31 -4.37
C VAL A 210 -7.38 15.66 -4.30
N ASP A 211 -6.42 15.79 -3.38
CA ASP A 211 -5.54 16.96 -3.32
C ASP A 211 -4.15 16.62 -3.80
N VAL A 212 -3.48 17.65 -4.28
CA VAL A 212 -2.04 17.63 -4.51
C VAL A 212 -1.34 18.22 -3.30
N ILE A 213 -0.44 17.44 -2.70
CA ILE A 213 0.38 17.83 -1.55
C ILE A 213 1.61 18.59 -2.04
N ALA A 214 2.30 18.02 -3.04
CA ALA A 214 3.49 18.59 -3.66
C ALA A 214 3.69 17.98 -5.05
N SER A 215 4.20 18.76 -5.98
CA SER A 215 4.61 18.29 -7.31
C SER A 215 6.07 18.59 -7.58
N GLN A 216 6.66 17.78 -8.46
CA GLN A 216 7.97 18.06 -9.02
C GLN A 216 7.95 19.43 -9.71
N GLY A 217 8.95 20.25 -9.40
CA GLY A 217 9.04 21.65 -9.84
C GLY A 217 8.42 22.67 -8.88
N ASP A 218 7.60 22.25 -7.91
CA ASP A 218 7.08 23.20 -6.91
C ASP A 218 8.22 23.64 -5.97
N PRO A 219 8.15 24.86 -5.38
CA PRO A 219 9.14 25.33 -4.42
C PRO A 219 9.33 24.36 -3.25
N ALA A 220 10.57 24.00 -2.95
CA ALA A 220 10.90 23.19 -1.79
C ALA A 220 11.11 24.10 -0.55
N PRO A 221 10.73 23.64 0.66
CA PRO A 221 10.84 24.44 1.88
C PRO A 221 12.30 24.76 2.25
N LEU A 222 13.28 24.03 1.73
CA LEU A 222 14.70 24.29 2.00
C LEU A 222 15.36 25.17 0.92
N GLY A 223 14.57 25.74 0.00
CA GLY A 223 15.05 26.45 -1.19
C GLY A 223 15.07 25.55 -2.43
N GLY A 224 15.12 26.17 -3.61
CA GLY A 224 15.02 25.47 -4.89
C GLY A 224 13.63 24.87 -5.15
N GLN A 225 13.59 23.80 -5.95
CA GLN A 225 12.37 23.09 -6.34
C GLN A 225 12.46 21.61 -6.00
N TRP A 226 11.31 20.95 -5.78
CA TRP A 226 11.24 19.50 -5.67
C TRP A 226 11.70 18.83 -6.97
N ARG A 227 12.57 17.83 -6.83
CA ARG A 227 13.08 17.03 -7.96
C ARG A 227 12.52 15.63 -7.98
N TYR A 228 12.51 14.94 -6.85
CA TYR A 228 12.04 13.57 -6.74
C TYR A 228 11.37 13.37 -5.40
N PHE A 229 10.41 12.45 -5.35
CA PHE A 229 9.77 12.00 -4.12
C PHE A 229 9.98 10.51 -3.96
N ASN A 230 10.32 10.09 -2.75
CA ASN A 230 10.33 8.68 -2.40
C ASN A 230 8.86 8.19 -2.33
N PRO A 231 8.53 7.06 -2.98
CA PRO A 231 7.15 6.58 -3.08
C PRO A 231 6.57 6.01 -1.76
N TRP A 232 7.30 6.19 -0.66
CA TRP A 232 7.13 5.49 0.60
C TRP A 232 6.75 6.45 1.72
N MET A 233 5.46 6.79 1.80
CA MET A 233 4.94 7.79 2.73
C MET A 233 4.20 7.15 3.90
N THR A 234 4.21 7.82 5.04
CA THR A 234 3.43 7.45 6.21
C THR A 234 2.64 8.64 6.70
N THR A 235 1.41 8.40 7.14
CA THR A 235 0.54 9.40 7.74
C THR A 235 0.10 9.00 9.13
N ASN A 236 -0.41 9.97 9.88
CA ASN A 236 -1.12 9.74 11.13
C ASN A 236 -2.46 10.48 11.14
N ASN A 237 -3.23 10.26 12.20
CA ASN A 237 -4.56 10.85 12.37
C ASN A 237 -4.56 12.37 12.62
N ALA A 238 -3.38 12.97 12.80
CA ALA A 238 -3.21 14.42 12.88
C ALA A 238 -2.89 15.03 11.50
N PHE A 239 -3.02 14.27 10.41
CA PHE A 239 -2.65 14.68 9.05
C PHE A 239 -1.18 15.11 8.94
N GLN A 240 -0.30 14.46 9.70
CA GLN A 240 1.14 14.63 9.52
C GLN A 240 1.64 13.58 8.54
N ILE A 241 2.24 14.03 7.43
CA ILE A 241 2.77 13.15 6.39
C ILE A 241 4.29 13.15 6.44
N GLN A 242 4.88 11.99 6.68
CA GLN A 242 6.30 11.76 6.51
C GLN A 242 6.57 11.24 5.09
N PHE A 243 7.54 11.86 4.40
CA PHE A 243 8.00 11.44 3.08
C PHE A 243 9.47 11.79 2.86
N GLY A 244 10.14 11.04 2.00
CA GLY A 244 11.48 11.39 1.51
C GLY A 244 11.40 12.17 0.20
N ALA A 245 12.30 13.13 -0.02
CA ALA A 245 12.37 13.87 -1.28
C ALA A 245 13.76 14.49 -1.54
N GLU A 246 13.99 14.91 -2.78
CA GLU A 246 15.15 15.68 -3.23
C GLU A 246 14.75 17.11 -3.64
N SER A 247 15.57 18.11 -3.27
CA SER A 247 15.47 19.51 -3.74
C SER A 247 16.63 19.91 -4.66
N SER A 248 16.35 20.71 -5.70
CA SER A 248 17.36 21.15 -6.69
C SER A 248 18.52 21.97 -6.10
N ASP A 249 18.23 22.78 -5.07
CA ASP A 249 19.21 23.65 -4.44
C ASP A 249 19.57 23.07 -3.06
N GLY A 250 20.87 22.95 -2.79
CA GLY A 250 21.40 22.45 -1.52
C GLY A 250 21.91 21.01 -1.52
N GLY A 251 21.86 20.28 -2.65
CA GLY A 251 22.47 18.96 -2.81
C GLY A 251 21.96 17.90 -1.82
N ARG A 252 20.75 18.09 -1.29
CA ARG A 252 20.14 17.19 -0.31
C ARG A 252 19.40 16.08 -1.05
N PHE A 253 20.12 15.00 -1.30
CA PHE A 253 19.54 13.72 -1.72
C PHE A 253 18.88 13.05 -0.51
N ASP A 254 17.68 12.50 -0.69
CA ASP A 254 16.97 11.70 0.32
C ASP A 254 16.69 12.37 1.67
N ALA A 255 16.39 13.68 1.68
CA ALA A 255 15.94 14.33 2.90
C ALA A 255 14.55 13.83 3.32
N GLN A 256 14.36 13.64 4.63
CA GLN A 256 13.06 13.30 5.21
C GLN A 256 12.31 14.59 5.59
N PHE A 257 11.05 14.67 5.20
CA PHE A 257 10.16 15.81 5.44
C PHE A 257 8.93 15.36 6.20
N ILE A 258 8.39 16.28 7.00
CA ILE A 258 7.08 16.15 7.64
C ILE A 258 6.22 17.33 7.18
N ALA A 259 5.07 17.06 6.58
CA ALA A 259 4.04 18.06 6.27
C ALA A 259 2.93 17.99 7.32
N THR A 260 2.54 19.13 7.91
CA THR A 260 1.59 19.16 9.06
C THR A 260 0.31 19.99 8.84
N HIS A 261 0.12 20.67 7.71
CA HIS A 261 -1.10 21.47 7.44
C HIS A 261 -1.45 21.48 5.94
N PHE A 262 -2.74 21.27 5.60
CA PHE A 262 -3.25 21.19 4.21
C PHE A 262 -4.16 22.36 3.80
N VAL A 263 -4.10 23.48 4.50
CA VAL A 263 -4.87 24.68 4.12
C VAL A 263 -3.88 25.66 3.49
N ASP A 264 -3.91 25.75 2.17
CA ASP A 264 -3.12 26.67 1.34
C ASP A 264 -1.59 26.61 1.56
N GLY A 265 -0.93 25.57 1.04
CA GLY A 265 0.48 25.63 0.61
C GLY A 265 1.51 26.19 1.60
N ILE A 266 1.33 26.04 2.91
CA ILE A 266 2.31 26.44 3.91
C ILE A 266 2.75 25.19 4.71
N PHE A 267 3.93 24.69 4.37
CA PHE A 267 4.60 23.62 5.10
C PHE A 267 5.07 24.15 6.47
N GLY A 268 4.43 23.69 7.54
CA GLY A 268 4.91 23.90 8.91
C GLY A 268 6.04 22.94 9.25
N TYR A 269 7.20 23.47 9.64
CA TYR A 269 8.36 22.67 10.06
C TYR A 269 8.15 22.08 11.46
N GLY A 270 8.55 20.81 11.61
CA GLY A 270 8.94 20.23 12.89
C GLY A 270 10.29 19.53 12.72
N PHE A 271 11.39 20.25 12.98
CA PHE A 271 12.68 19.60 13.29
C PHE A 271 12.81 19.61 14.81
N GLU A 272 12.67 18.45 15.46
CA GLU A 272 13.43 18.18 16.68
C GLU A 272 14.81 17.70 16.23
N SER A 273 15.76 18.61 16.14
CA SER A 273 17.17 18.25 15.97
C SER A 273 17.68 17.66 17.29
N GLY A 274 17.67 16.33 17.37
CA GLY A 274 18.38 15.57 18.40
C GLY A 274 19.64 14.92 17.82
N LEU A 275 20.72 15.69 17.73
CA LEU A 275 22.12 15.26 17.82
C LEU A 275 22.93 16.37 18.50
#